data_AF-A0AAD5IAI1-F1
#
_entry.id   AF-A0AAD5IAI1-F1
#
_cell.length_a   1.000
_cell.length_b   1.000
_cell.length_c   1.000
_cell.angle_alpha   90.00
_cell.angle_beta   90.00
_cell.angle_gamma   90.00
#
_symmetry.space_group_name_H-M   'P 1'
#
loop_
_entity.id
_entity.type
_entity.pdbx_description
1 polymer ?
#
loop_
_entity_poly.entity_id
_entity_poly.type
_entity_poly.pdbx_seq_one_letter_code
_entity_poly.pdbx_strand_id
1 'polypeptide(L)'
;MKCRVRGDTGPACNAVGMIDRKILGIRHLYRRPTYARTEQCSTKSPDYGPLPPGAPSWCQAPFDPEGLLSSVMAIVTCLVGLHYGHLIIHFKDHKDRILTWTISSSCLICSGLAMDLFGMHINKALYTFSYVCVTAGAAGILFTGIYYMVDVCGYRRSTLVFEWIGLHALMIYILAACNVLPVVLQGFYWQQPQNNIVGFVFPTSRNYSFNL
;
A
#
# COMPACT_ATOMS: atom_id res chain seq x y z
N MET A 1 25.84 14.36 14.15
CA MET A 1 25.99 13.31 13.13
C MET A 1 25.53 13.90 11.80
N LYS A 2 26.36 13.83 10.74
CA LYS A 2 26.01 14.36 9.41
C LYS A 2 25.29 13.25 8.64
N CYS A 3 23.97 13.33 8.54
CA CYS A 3 23.22 12.40 7.70
C CYS A 3 23.24 12.90 6.26
N ARG A 4 23.66 12.03 5.34
CA ARG A 4 23.69 12.33 3.91
C ARG A 4 22.27 12.20 3.35
N VAL A 5 21.91 13.08 2.42
CA VAL A 5 20.59 13.14 1.76
C VAL A 5 20.24 11.90 0.90
N ARG A 6 21.10 10.88 0.85
CA ARG A 6 20.88 9.60 0.17
C ARG A 6 21.23 8.44 1.10
N GLY A 7 20.21 7.66 1.47
CA GLY A 7 20.35 6.24 1.82
C GLY A 7 21.39 5.87 2.88
N ASP A 8 21.69 6.76 3.82
CA ASP A 8 22.61 6.45 4.91
C ASP A 8 21.85 5.61 5.96
N THR A 9 22.14 4.31 6.01
CA THR A 9 21.48 3.32 6.88
C THR A 9 22.10 3.25 8.27
N GLY A 10 22.99 4.19 8.59
CA GLY A 10 23.51 4.35 9.93
C GLY A 10 22.37 4.50 10.95
N PRO A 11 22.59 4.06 12.21
CA PRO A 11 21.58 4.01 13.26
C PRO A 11 20.89 5.36 13.59
N ALA A 12 21.34 6.47 13.00
CA ALA A 12 20.83 7.82 13.25
C ALA A 12 20.31 8.57 12.00
N CYS A 13 20.25 7.93 10.82
CA CYS A 13 19.97 8.65 9.56
C CYS A 13 18.64 8.34 8.86
N ASN A 14 17.72 7.66 9.56
CA ASN A 14 16.32 7.51 9.13
C ASN A 14 15.38 8.25 10.11
N ALA A 15 14.42 9.03 9.59
CA ALA A 15 13.44 9.79 10.36
C ALA A 15 12.61 8.92 11.31
N VAL A 16 12.17 7.73 10.85
CA VAL A 16 11.41 6.81 11.73
C VAL A 16 12.31 6.22 12.80
N GLY A 17 13.54 5.81 12.46
CA GLY A 17 14.53 5.37 13.46
C GLY A 17 14.85 6.46 14.48
N MET A 18 14.85 7.74 14.08
CA MET A 18 15.07 8.87 14.99
C MET A 18 13.88 9.11 15.92
N ILE A 19 12.65 9.12 15.40
CA ILE A 19 11.43 9.32 16.19
C ILE A 19 11.23 8.15 17.17
N ASP A 20 11.38 6.92 16.69
CA ASP A 20 11.27 5.70 17.49
C ASP A 20 12.29 5.68 18.63
N ARG A 21 13.56 5.99 18.34
CA ARG A 21 14.61 6.10 19.37
C ARG A 21 14.36 7.21 20.38
N LYS A 22 13.71 8.29 19.96
CA LYS A 22 13.39 9.43 20.82
C LYS A 22 12.20 9.13 21.75
N ILE A 23 11.24 8.32 21.30
CA ILE A 23 10.03 7.98 22.08
C ILE A 23 10.20 6.69 22.88
N LEU A 24 10.68 5.61 22.25
CA LEU A 24 10.76 4.25 22.82
C LEU A 24 12.19 3.86 23.25
N GLY A 25 13.19 4.67 22.94
CA GLY A 25 14.59 4.43 23.30
C GLY A 25 15.35 3.53 22.32
N ILE A 26 16.68 3.57 22.39
CA ILE A 26 17.60 2.93 21.42
C ILE A 26 17.55 1.39 21.41
N ARG A 27 16.91 0.79 22.43
CA ARG A 27 16.91 -0.67 22.64
C ARG A 27 15.63 -1.37 22.16
N HIS A 28 14.60 -0.64 21.73
CA HIS A 28 13.24 -1.19 21.71
C HIS A 28 12.79 -1.80 20.37
N LEU A 29 13.23 -1.28 19.20
CA LEU A 29 12.68 -1.72 17.91
C LEU A 29 13.75 -1.86 16.79
N TYR A 30 13.65 -2.95 16.02
CA TYR A 30 14.42 -3.28 14.81
C TYR A 30 15.92 -3.57 14.94
N ARG A 31 16.40 -4.06 16.09
CA ARG A 31 17.78 -4.55 16.18
C ARG A 31 18.05 -5.75 15.26
N ARG A 32 17.00 -6.54 14.98
CA ARG A 32 16.99 -7.69 14.08
C ARG A 32 15.61 -7.85 13.42
N PRO A 33 15.36 -7.19 12.27
CA PRO A 33 14.06 -7.27 11.61
C PRO A 33 13.74 -8.71 11.20
N THR A 34 12.45 -9.06 11.19
CA THR A 34 12.02 -10.45 10.94
C THR A 34 12.31 -10.85 9.50
N TYR A 35 12.13 -9.93 8.55
CA TYR A 35 12.43 -10.18 7.14
C TYR A 35 13.90 -10.53 6.89
N ALA A 36 14.84 -10.13 7.76
CA ALA A 36 16.27 -10.42 7.57
C ALA A 36 16.62 -11.91 7.77
N ARG A 37 15.65 -12.75 8.16
CA ARG A 37 15.81 -14.20 8.32
C ARG A 37 15.20 -15.01 7.18
N THR A 38 14.50 -14.38 6.24
CA THR A 38 13.90 -15.05 5.08
C THR A 38 14.98 -15.57 4.14
N GLU A 39 14.69 -16.62 3.36
CA GLU A 39 15.62 -17.19 2.38
C GLU A 39 16.11 -16.17 1.35
N GLN A 40 15.29 -15.15 1.08
CA GLN A 40 15.60 -14.05 0.16
C GLN A 40 16.68 -13.10 0.71
N CYS A 41 16.78 -12.97 2.03
CA CYS A 41 17.65 -12.01 2.71
C CYS A 41 18.75 -12.64 3.57
N SER A 42 18.69 -13.96 3.83
CA SER A 42 19.67 -14.69 4.62
C SER A 42 20.06 -16.01 3.95
N THR A 43 21.36 -16.18 3.75
CA THR A 43 21.99 -17.46 3.34
C THR A 43 21.89 -18.57 4.39
N LYS A 44 21.51 -18.24 5.63
CA LYS A 44 21.38 -19.18 6.76
C LYS A 44 19.94 -19.30 7.27
N SER A 45 18.95 -19.02 6.42
CA SER A 45 17.53 -19.12 6.80
C SER A 45 17.22 -20.49 7.43
N PRO A 46 16.49 -20.56 8.57
CA PRO A 46 15.70 -19.49 9.20
C PRO A 46 16.48 -18.57 10.15
N ASP A 47 17.80 -18.69 10.23
CA ASP A 47 18.64 -17.85 11.07
C ASP A 47 19.23 -16.65 10.31
N TYR A 48 19.74 -15.68 11.08
CA TYR A 48 20.41 -14.50 10.52
C TYR A 48 21.74 -14.89 9.89
N GLY A 49 21.96 -14.43 8.66
CA GLY A 49 23.13 -14.73 7.86
C GLY A 49 23.49 -13.57 6.93
N PRO A 50 24.62 -13.66 6.22
CA PRO A 50 24.97 -12.68 5.20
C PRO A 50 23.96 -12.72 4.04
N LEU A 51 23.81 -11.56 3.37
CA LEU A 51 22.92 -11.40 2.22
C LEU A 51 23.36 -12.34 1.07
N PRO A 52 22.43 -13.10 0.46
CA PRO A 52 22.75 -13.90 -0.71
C PRO A 52 23.10 -13.02 -1.92
N PRO A 53 23.95 -13.51 -2.85
CA PRO A 53 24.22 -12.81 -4.10
C PRO A 53 22.93 -12.71 -4.92
N GLY A 54 22.51 -11.50 -5.28
CA GLY A 54 21.24 -11.25 -5.96
C GLY A 54 20.06 -10.96 -5.03
N ALA A 55 20.30 -10.76 -3.73
CA ALA A 55 19.25 -10.35 -2.79
C ALA A 55 18.55 -9.06 -3.27
N PRO A 56 17.21 -8.99 -3.15
CA PRO A 56 16.47 -7.80 -3.53
C PRO A 56 16.81 -6.62 -2.62
N SER A 57 16.76 -5.40 -3.18
CA SER A 57 17.20 -4.17 -2.51
C SER A 57 16.46 -3.86 -1.20
N TRP A 58 15.25 -4.39 -1.00
CA TRP A 58 14.49 -4.23 0.24
C TRP A 58 15.03 -5.07 1.41
N CYS A 59 15.86 -6.09 1.17
CA CYS A 59 16.54 -6.82 2.24
C CYS A 59 17.48 -5.94 3.08
N GLN A 60 17.82 -4.75 2.58
CA GLN A 60 18.64 -3.75 3.27
C GLN A 60 17.80 -2.59 3.84
N ALA A 61 16.48 -2.64 3.77
CA ALA A 61 15.61 -1.55 4.21
C ALA A 61 15.66 -1.40 5.75
N PRO A 62 15.93 -0.22 6.32
CA PRO A 62 16.13 -0.06 7.76
C PRO A 62 14.86 -0.14 8.62
N PHE A 63 13.73 -0.59 8.07
CA PHE A 63 12.42 -0.64 8.73
C PHE A 63 11.70 -1.94 8.36
N ASP A 64 10.95 -2.50 9.32
CA ASP A 64 10.07 -3.64 9.09
C ASP A 64 8.68 -3.09 8.66
N PRO A 65 8.12 -3.50 7.51
CA PRO A 65 6.78 -3.05 7.10
C PRO A 65 5.67 -3.42 8.10
N GLU A 66 5.91 -4.43 8.94
CA GLU A 66 5.02 -4.91 10.01
C GLU A 66 5.26 -4.21 11.37
N GLY A 67 5.99 -3.10 11.36
CA GLY A 67 6.36 -2.35 12.53
C GLY A 67 5.20 -1.71 13.30
N LEU A 68 5.40 -1.44 14.60
CA LEU A 68 4.39 -0.78 15.46
C LEU A 68 3.83 0.52 14.86
N LEU A 69 4.69 1.34 14.25
CA LEU A 69 4.30 2.60 13.63
C LEU A 69 3.36 2.39 12.44
N SER A 70 3.63 1.36 11.64
CA SER A 70 2.78 0.95 10.50
C SER A 70 1.41 0.50 11.01
N SER A 71 1.37 -0.33 12.06
CA SER A 71 0.12 -0.79 12.68
C SER A 71 -0.71 0.36 13.27
N VAL A 72 -0.09 1.31 13.96
CA VAL A 72 -0.79 2.49 14.50
C VAL A 72 -1.42 3.30 13.38
N MET A 73 -0.67 3.56 12.31
CA MET A 73 -1.17 4.33 11.18
C MET A 73 -2.24 3.57 10.37
N ALA A 74 -2.17 2.25 10.31
CA ALA A 74 -3.23 1.41 9.76
C ALA A 74 -4.53 1.54 10.56
N ILE A 75 -4.44 1.57 11.90
CA ILE A 75 -5.60 1.81 12.79
C ILE A 75 -6.19 3.19 12.51
N VAL A 76 -5.38 4.24 12.40
CA VAL A 76 -5.84 5.60 12.08
C VAL A 76 -6.60 5.62 10.74
N THR A 77 -6.05 4.98 9.71
CA THR A 77 -6.68 4.89 8.39
C THR A 77 -8.03 4.16 8.45
N CYS A 78 -8.10 3.08 9.24
CA CYS A 78 -9.34 2.33 9.47
C CYS A 78 -10.41 3.19 10.18
N LEU A 79 -10.01 3.95 11.21
CA LEU A 79 -10.90 4.87 11.93
C LEU A 79 -11.42 6.00 11.02
N VAL A 80 -10.58 6.54 10.13
CA VAL A 80 -11.02 7.51 9.12
C VAL A 80 -12.08 6.88 8.21
N GLY A 81 -11.85 5.66 7.71
CA GLY A 81 -12.85 4.95 6.91
C GLY A 81 -14.17 4.70 7.65
N LEU A 82 -14.09 4.30 8.92
CA LEU A 82 -15.27 4.12 9.78
C LEU A 82 -16.05 5.42 9.94
N HIS A 83 -15.37 6.56 10.06
CA HIS A 83 -16.01 7.86 10.13
C HIS A 83 -16.81 8.18 8.86
N TYR A 84 -16.26 7.88 7.67
CA TYR A 84 -17.00 8.05 6.41
C TYR A 84 -18.27 7.19 6.39
N GLY A 85 -18.18 5.93 6.86
CA GLY A 85 -19.35 5.05 6.99
C GLY A 85 -20.39 5.56 7.99
N HIS A 86 -19.94 6.10 9.13
CA HIS A 86 -20.83 6.71 10.13
C HIS A 86 -21.60 7.92 9.56
N LEU A 87 -20.96 8.74 8.72
CA LEU A 87 -21.62 9.86 8.04
C LEU A 87 -22.75 9.41 7.09
N ILE A 88 -22.63 8.24 6.45
CA ILE A 88 -23.69 7.67 5.59
C ILE A 88 -24.99 7.48 6.39
N ILE A 89 -24.87 6.98 7.62
CA ILE A 89 -26.01 6.63 8.47
C ILE A 89 -26.65 7.88 9.06
N HIS A 90 -25.83 8.87 9.44
CA HIS A 90 -26.30 10.05 10.17
C HIS A 90 -27.00 11.09 9.28
N PHE A 91 -26.44 11.41 8.12
CA PHE A 91 -27.03 12.40 7.21
C PHE A 91 -28.04 11.72 6.28
N LYS A 92 -29.23 12.31 6.09
CA LYS A 92 -30.25 11.75 5.18
C LYS A 92 -30.20 12.33 3.77
N ASP A 93 -29.76 13.57 3.62
CA ASP A 93 -29.69 14.24 2.32
C ASP A 93 -28.40 13.87 1.55
N HIS A 94 -28.54 13.62 0.24
CA HIS A 94 -27.42 13.27 -0.63
C HIS A 94 -26.41 14.42 -0.78
N LYS A 95 -26.88 15.67 -0.85
CA LYS A 95 -26.02 16.85 -1.03
C LYS A 95 -25.16 17.09 0.20
N ASP A 96 -25.76 16.98 1.38
CA ASP A 96 -25.05 17.18 2.66
C ASP A 96 -23.96 16.13 2.87
N ARG A 97 -24.22 14.86 2.50
CA ARG A 97 -23.22 13.78 2.51
C ARG A 97 -22.04 14.10 1.60
N ILE A 98 -22.32 14.42 0.35
CA ILE A 98 -21.30 14.71 -0.68
C ILE A 98 -20.46 15.93 -0.26
N LEU A 99 -21.10 16.99 0.23
CA LEU A 99 -20.41 18.21 0.65
C LEU A 99 -19.49 17.93 1.84
N THR A 100 -19.98 17.20 2.85
CA THR A 100 -19.19 16.87 4.05
C THR A 100 -17.99 15.98 3.72
N TRP A 101 -18.17 14.95 2.87
CA TRP A 101 -17.06 14.11 2.44
C TRP A 101 -16.05 14.86 1.58
N THR A 102 -16.52 15.70 0.66
CA THR A 102 -15.62 16.48 -0.21
C THR A 102 -14.77 17.44 0.62
N ILE A 103 -15.37 18.14 1.59
CA ILE A 103 -14.66 19.05 2.49
C ILE A 103 -13.65 18.26 3.34
N SER A 104 -14.10 17.21 4.03
CA SER A 104 -13.24 16.38 4.88
C SER A 104 -12.06 15.79 4.10
N SER A 105 -12.32 15.23 2.91
CA SER A 105 -11.30 14.66 2.02
C SER A 105 -10.29 15.72 1.57
N SER A 106 -10.78 16.89 1.15
CA SER A 106 -9.92 17.99 0.70
C SER A 106 -9.04 18.50 1.85
N CYS A 107 -9.59 18.63 3.05
CA CYS A 107 -8.83 18.99 4.25
C CYS A 107 -7.73 17.96 4.59
N LEU A 108 -8.02 16.67 4.43
CA LEU A 108 -7.03 15.60 4.61
C LEU A 108 -5.89 15.68 3.58
N ILE A 109 -6.20 15.90 2.31
CA ILE A 109 -5.17 16.07 1.26
C ILE A 109 -4.33 17.33 1.53
N CYS A 110 -4.98 18.46 1.82
CA CYS A 110 -4.28 19.72 2.11
C CYS A 110 -3.37 19.59 3.33
N SER A 111 -3.82 18.94 4.41
CA SER A 111 -2.99 18.72 5.60
C SER A 111 -1.82 17.77 5.32
N GLY A 112 -2.04 16.70 4.55
CA GLY A 112 -0.97 15.79 4.13
C GLY A 112 0.09 16.47 3.26
N LEU A 113 -0.32 17.30 2.30
CA LEU A 113 0.59 18.08 1.47
C LEU A 113 1.31 19.19 2.25
N ALA A 114 0.61 19.86 3.18
CA ALA A 114 1.26 20.84 4.05
C ALA A 114 2.36 20.17 4.90
N MET A 115 2.10 18.98 5.43
CA MET A 115 3.09 18.22 6.19
C MET A 115 4.29 17.77 5.36
N ASP A 116 4.08 17.45 4.08
CA ASP A 116 5.17 17.21 3.12
C ASP A 116 6.07 18.44 3.00
N LEU A 117 5.48 19.63 2.85
CA LEU A 117 6.19 20.91 2.79
C LEU A 117 6.92 21.28 4.09
N PHE A 118 6.37 20.92 5.26
CA PHE A 118 7.00 21.13 6.57
C PHE A 118 8.11 20.11 6.88
N GLY A 119 8.44 19.21 5.95
CA GLY A 119 9.60 18.31 6.03
C GLY A 119 9.27 16.85 6.30
N MET A 120 8.00 16.50 6.55
CA MET A 120 7.55 15.11 6.66
C MET A 120 7.19 14.55 5.28
N HIS A 121 8.22 14.19 4.52
CA HIS A 121 8.07 13.72 3.16
C HIS A 121 7.13 12.52 3.05
N ILE A 122 6.31 12.48 1.99
CA ILE A 122 5.42 11.37 1.67
C ILE A 122 6.25 10.12 1.40
N ASN A 123 6.22 9.15 2.32
CA ASN A 123 6.92 7.89 2.16
C ASN A 123 5.99 6.70 2.39
N LYS A 124 5.72 5.96 1.30
CA LYS A 124 4.93 4.73 1.31
C LYS A 124 5.52 3.66 2.21
N ALA A 125 6.84 3.51 2.20
CA ALA A 125 7.49 2.39 2.87
C ALA A 125 7.54 2.56 4.39
N LEU A 126 7.56 3.82 4.86
CA LEU A 126 7.47 4.16 6.28
C LEU A 126 6.03 4.38 6.76
N TYR A 127 5.05 4.27 5.85
CA TYR A 127 3.64 4.54 6.09
C TYR A 127 3.44 5.84 6.89
N THR A 128 4.07 6.94 6.40
CA THR A 128 4.11 8.21 7.13
C THR A 128 2.73 8.81 7.31
N PHE A 129 2.53 9.60 8.36
CA PHE A 129 1.26 10.29 8.58
C PHE A 129 0.85 11.18 7.40
N SER A 130 1.81 11.88 6.76
CA SER A 130 1.57 12.65 5.53
C SER A 130 1.05 11.76 4.39
N TYR A 131 1.65 10.57 4.20
CA TYR A 131 1.17 9.59 3.23
C TYR A 131 -0.25 9.09 3.55
N VAL A 132 -0.56 8.82 4.82
CA VAL A 132 -1.90 8.40 5.26
C VAL A 132 -2.94 9.48 4.98
N CYS A 133 -2.66 10.74 5.33
CA CYS A 133 -3.60 11.84 5.08
C CYS A 133 -3.89 12.04 3.60
N VAL A 134 -2.85 12.02 2.75
CA VAL A 134 -3.03 12.15 1.29
C VAL A 134 -3.80 10.95 0.72
N THR A 135 -3.45 9.73 1.10
CA THR A 135 -4.09 8.53 0.56
C THR A 135 -5.53 8.36 1.05
N ALA A 136 -5.80 8.61 2.33
CA ALA A 136 -7.15 8.58 2.90
C ALA A 136 -8.04 9.67 2.27
N GLY A 137 -7.50 10.88 2.09
CA GLY A 137 -8.24 11.95 1.41
C GLY A 137 -8.51 11.64 -0.07
N ALA A 138 -7.54 11.10 -0.80
CA ALA A 138 -7.74 10.66 -2.18
C ALA A 138 -8.79 9.54 -2.29
N ALA A 139 -8.75 8.57 -1.37
CA ALA A 139 -9.77 7.52 -1.29
C ALA A 139 -11.15 8.09 -0.97
N GLY A 140 -11.26 9.11 -0.11
CA GLY A 140 -12.51 9.80 0.20
C GLY A 140 -13.11 10.56 -1.01
N ILE A 141 -12.27 11.23 -1.81
CA ILE A 141 -12.72 11.87 -3.07
C ILE A 141 -13.23 10.80 -4.05
N LEU A 142 -12.48 9.72 -4.23
CA LEU A 142 -12.87 8.61 -5.10
C LEU A 142 -14.20 7.99 -4.64
N PHE A 143 -14.34 7.74 -3.33
CA PHE A 143 -15.57 7.23 -2.74
C PHE A 143 -16.76 8.16 -2.99
N THR A 144 -16.57 9.47 -2.81
CA THR A 144 -17.60 10.48 -3.09
C THR A 144 -18.00 10.49 -4.57
N GLY A 145 -17.03 10.33 -5.48
CA GLY A 145 -17.30 10.23 -6.93
C GLY A 145 -18.09 8.98 -7.31
N ILE A 146 -17.72 7.82 -6.75
CA ILE A 146 -18.46 6.56 -6.95
C ILE A 146 -19.88 6.68 -6.40
N TYR A 147 -20.03 7.22 -5.19
CA TYR A 147 -21.34 7.47 -4.57
C TYR A 147 -22.22 8.36 -5.46
N TYR A 148 -21.69 9.47 -5.96
CA TYR A 148 -22.42 10.34 -6.88
C TYR A 148 -22.85 9.61 -8.16
N MET A 149 -21.95 8.83 -8.78
CA MET A 149 -22.28 8.06 -9.98
C MET A 149 -23.39 7.02 -9.76
N VAL A 150 -23.37 6.32 -8.62
CA VAL A 150 -24.31 5.23 -8.32
C VAL A 150 -25.63 5.76 -7.80
N ASP A 151 -25.59 6.55 -6.72
CA ASP A 151 -26.77 6.99 -5.99
C ASP A 151 -27.47 8.19 -6.64
N VAL A 152 -26.72 9.10 -7.27
CA VAL A 152 -27.30 10.31 -7.90
C VAL A 152 -27.54 10.13 -9.39
N CYS A 153 -26.55 9.61 -10.13
CA CYS A 153 -26.68 9.40 -11.58
C CYS A 153 -27.33 8.07 -11.97
N GLY A 154 -27.52 7.13 -11.03
CA GLY A 154 -28.25 5.88 -11.27
C GLY A 154 -27.49 4.82 -12.09
N TYR A 155 -26.16 4.92 -12.23
CA TYR A 155 -25.34 3.97 -13.00
C TYR A 155 -25.08 2.65 -12.28
N ARG A 156 -26.14 1.94 -11.90
CA ARG A 156 -26.06 0.71 -11.07
C ARG A 156 -25.46 -0.50 -11.79
N ARG A 157 -25.53 -0.55 -13.12
CA ARG A 157 -25.15 -1.74 -13.90
C ARG A 157 -23.63 -1.96 -13.93
N SER A 158 -22.85 -0.88 -14.05
CA SER A 158 -21.38 -0.95 -14.07
C SER A 158 -20.81 -1.27 -12.69
N THR A 159 -21.49 -0.89 -11.61
CA THR A 159 -21.00 -1.08 -10.24
C THR A 159 -21.23 -2.48 -9.69
N LEU A 160 -22.12 -3.27 -10.28
CA LEU A 160 -22.29 -4.69 -9.92
C LEU A 160 -20.98 -5.47 -10.10
N VAL A 161 -20.23 -5.22 -11.18
CA VAL A 161 -18.94 -5.89 -11.41
C VAL A 161 -17.93 -5.51 -10.32
N PHE A 162 -17.87 -4.22 -9.97
CA PHE A 162 -16.98 -3.73 -8.91
C PHE A 162 -17.36 -4.25 -7.52
N GLU A 163 -18.66 -4.38 -7.24
CA GLU A 163 -19.18 -4.95 -5.99
C GLU A 163 -18.77 -6.42 -5.82
N TRP A 164 -18.93 -7.22 -6.88
CA TRP A 164 -18.50 -8.63 -6.88
C TRP A 164 -17.00 -8.79 -6.65
N ILE A 165 -16.19 -7.98 -7.33
CA ILE A 165 -14.72 -7.98 -7.15
C ILE A 165 -14.37 -7.56 -5.71
N GLY A 166 -15.06 -6.57 -5.16
CA GLY A 166 -14.87 -6.09 -3.80
C GLY A 166 -15.19 -7.14 -2.72
N LEU A 167 -16.33 -7.84 -2.84
CA LEU A 167 -16.72 -8.88 -1.89
C LEU A 167 -15.74 -10.07 -1.86
N HIS A 168 -15.13 -10.39 -3.00
CA HIS A 168 -14.19 -11.51 -3.15
C HIS A 168 -12.71 -11.10 -3.15
N ALA A 169 -12.39 -9.87 -2.71
CA ALA A 169 -11.03 -9.33 -2.77
C ALA A 169 -9.99 -10.21 -2.04
N LEU A 170 -10.33 -10.79 -0.88
CA LEU A 170 -9.41 -11.67 -0.14
C LEU A 170 -9.10 -12.97 -0.92
N MET A 171 -10.13 -13.58 -1.53
CA MET A 171 -9.94 -14.79 -2.35
C MET A 171 -9.08 -14.49 -3.57
N ILE A 172 -9.34 -13.37 -4.26
CA ILE A 172 -8.55 -12.94 -5.41
C ILE A 172 -7.09 -12.67 -5.00
N TYR A 173 -6.87 -12.04 -3.85
CA TYR A 173 -5.53 -11.81 -3.29
C TYR A 173 -4.78 -13.12 -3.05
N ILE A 174 -5.41 -14.11 -2.42
CA ILE A 174 -4.79 -15.42 -2.16
C ILE A 174 -4.46 -16.13 -3.48
N LEU A 175 -5.38 -16.13 -4.45
CA LEU A 175 -5.15 -16.74 -5.76
C LEU A 175 -4.00 -16.08 -6.53
N ALA A 176 -3.84 -14.76 -6.39
CA ALA A 176 -2.72 -14.03 -6.96
C ALA A 176 -1.40 -14.35 -6.23
N ALA A 177 -1.40 -14.33 -4.90
CA ALA A 177 -0.22 -14.60 -4.07
C ALA A 177 0.32 -16.02 -4.24
N CYS A 178 -0.56 -17.01 -4.42
CA CYS A 178 -0.19 -18.39 -4.71
C CYS A 178 0.20 -18.63 -6.19
N ASN A 179 0.33 -17.59 -7.01
CA ASN A 179 0.59 -17.66 -8.44
C ASN A 179 -0.43 -18.48 -9.26
N VAL A 180 -1.59 -18.85 -8.68
CA VAL A 180 -2.63 -19.61 -9.39
C VAL A 180 -3.21 -18.77 -10.52
N LEU A 181 -3.49 -17.49 -10.25
CA LEU A 181 -4.04 -16.56 -11.22
C LEU A 181 -3.11 -16.34 -12.44
N PRO A 182 -1.81 -16.01 -12.28
CA PRO A 182 -0.90 -15.91 -13.42
C PRO A 182 -0.71 -17.25 -14.16
N VAL A 183 -0.66 -18.39 -13.45
CA VAL A 183 -0.55 -19.72 -14.09
C VAL A 183 -1.78 -20.04 -14.93
N VAL A 184 -2.99 -19.71 -14.48
CA VAL A 184 -4.22 -19.91 -15.28
C VAL A 184 -4.24 -18.99 -16.51
N LEU A 185 -3.86 -17.71 -16.34
CA LEU A 185 -3.83 -16.75 -17.45
C LEU A 185 -2.75 -17.06 -18.50
N GLN A 186 -1.59 -17.56 -18.07
CA GLN A 186 -0.48 -17.93 -18.95
C GLN A 186 -0.61 -19.37 -19.48
N GLY A 187 -1.23 -20.26 -18.71
CA GLY A 187 -1.45 -21.66 -19.06
C GLY A 187 -2.52 -21.85 -20.13
N PHE A 188 -3.42 -20.88 -20.31
CA PHE A 188 -4.33 -20.87 -21.45
C PHE A 188 -3.62 -20.29 -22.69
N TYR A 189 -2.90 -21.16 -23.41
CA TYR A 189 -2.26 -20.83 -24.68
C TYR A 189 -2.95 -21.54 -25.84
N TRP A 190 -3.08 -20.84 -26.98
CA TRP A 190 -3.71 -21.40 -28.17
C TRP A 190 -2.65 -21.91 -29.15
N GLN A 191 -2.57 -23.23 -29.31
CA GLN A 191 -1.66 -23.99 -30.22
C GLN A 191 -0.15 -23.84 -29.97
N GLN A 192 0.36 -22.67 -29.59
CA GLN A 192 1.77 -22.42 -29.31
C GLN A 192 1.92 -21.65 -27.99
N PRO A 193 2.95 -21.94 -27.17
CA PRO A 193 3.16 -21.29 -25.86
C PRO A 193 3.42 -19.77 -25.96
N GLN A 194 3.75 -19.27 -27.15
CA GLN A 194 3.92 -17.85 -27.46
C GLN A 194 2.57 -17.10 -27.58
N ASN A 195 1.45 -17.82 -27.79
CA ASN A 195 0.11 -17.26 -27.95
C ASN A 195 -0.73 -17.47 -26.67
N ASN A 196 -0.26 -16.91 -25.55
CA ASN A 196 -1.04 -16.84 -24.32
C ASN A 196 -1.93 -15.58 -24.29
N ILE A 197 -2.97 -15.59 -23.45
CA ILE A 197 -3.91 -14.47 -23.29
C ILE A 197 -3.18 -13.16 -22.94
N VAL A 198 -2.12 -13.27 -22.13
CA VAL A 198 -1.30 -12.12 -21.71
C VAL A 198 -0.61 -11.45 -22.91
N GLY A 199 -0.06 -12.23 -23.85
CA GLY A 199 0.55 -11.72 -25.06
C GLY A 199 -0.43 -11.10 -26.07
N PHE A 200 -1.73 -11.44 -25.96
CA PHE A 200 -2.81 -10.82 -26.74
C PHE A 200 -3.27 -9.49 -26.13
N VAL A 201 -3.43 -9.42 -24.80
CA VAL A 201 -3.88 -8.21 -24.09
C VAL A 201 -2.75 -7.18 -23.93
N PHE A 202 -1.51 -7.63 -23.74
CA PHE A 202 -0.33 -6.78 -23.54
C PHE A 202 0.79 -7.14 -24.54
N PRO A 203 0.74 -6.64 -25.78
CA PRO A 203 1.68 -7.01 -26.83
C PRO A 203 3.14 -6.62 -26.52
N THR A 204 3.36 -5.64 -25.64
CA THR A 204 4.69 -5.19 -25.18
C THR A 204 5.37 -6.13 -24.18
N SER A 205 4.65 -7.09 -23.59
CA SER A 205 5.22 -8.05 -22.62
C SER A 205 5.93 -9.23 -23.30
N ARG A 206 5.82 -9.36 -24.63
CA ARG A 206 6.42 -10.47 -25.42
C ARG A 206 7.95 -10.57 -25.30
N ASN A 207 8.63 -9.47 -24.93
CA ASN A 207 10.09 -9.41 -24.81
C ASN A 207 10.64 -9.67 -23.40
N TYR A 208 9.79 -9.88 -22.39
CA TYR A 208 10.21 -10.16 -21.00
C TYR A 208 9.85 -11.59 -20.58
N SER A 209 9.97 -12.56 -21.49
CA SER A 209 9.96 -13.97 -21.08
C SER A 209 11.17 -14.21 -20.19
N PHE A 210 10.90 -14.32 -18.90
CA PHE A 210 11.70 -15.00 -17.90
C PHE A 210 12.28 -16.28 -18.52
N ASN A 211 13.59 -16.30 -18.74
CA ASN A 211 14.32 -17.56 -18.68
C ASN A 211 14.12 -18.07 -17.26
N LEU A 212 13.52 -19.26 -17.14
CA LEU A 212 13.69 -20.09 -15.96
C LEU A 212 15.19 -20.32 -15.69
#